data_AF-A0A956W4W0-F1
#
_entry.id   AF-A0A956W4W0-F1
#
_cell.length_a   1.000
_cell.length_b   1.000
_cell.length_c   1.000
_cell.angle_alpha   90.00
_cell.angle_beta   90.00
_cell.angle_gamma   90.00
#
_symmetry.space_group_name_H-M   'P 1'
#
loop_
_entity.id
_entity.type
_entity.pdbx_description
1 polymer ?
#
loop_
_entity_poly.entity_id
_entity_poly.type
_entity_poly.pdbx_seq_one_letter_code
_entity_poly.pdbx_strand_id
1 'polypeptide(L)'
;MFPYVERHFDARGSHGAPDEAYTVASIFGIHPVHHRPAERRERNNFGASLRAIRWKDGEENQGVERRFVALLDAGREALPVHLRHLVTLLHSSSEPMAIDYLQLFYDLRLWGEPDRRVQKRWAAGFWGFRRDDETSSNEVTTTDQRNDESSED
;
A
#
# COMPACT_ATOMS: atom_id res chain seq x y z
N MET A 1 -3.74 16.96 -21.19
CA MET A 1 -2.69 17.57 -20.36
C MET A 1 -3.39 18.30 -19.23
N PHE A 2 -3.01 18.09 -17.96
CA PHE A 2 -3.79 18.47 -16.76
C PHE A 2 -3.20 19.71 -16.07
N PRO A 3 -3.72 20.94 -16.29
CA PRO A 3 -3.11 22.19 -15.83
C PRO A 3 -3.02 22.33 -14.31
N TYR A 4 -3.93 21.67 -13.58
CA TYR A 4 -4.01 21.75 -12.12
C TYR A 4 -2.88 21.02 -11.39
N VAL A 5 -2.22 20.07 -12.07
CA VAL A 5 -1.13 19.29 -11.49
C VAL A 5 0.18 20.07 -11.61
N GLU A 6 0.41 20.73 -12.75
CA GLU A 6 1.66 21.43 -13.08
C GLU A 6 2.03 22.55 -12.10
N ARG A 7 1.03 23.30 -11.59
CA ARG A 7 1.24 24.37 -10.59
C ARG A 7 1.98 23.90 -9.33
N HIS A 8 1.82 22.64 -8.93
CA HIS A 8 2.44 22.11 -7.72
C HIS A 8 3.85 21.56 -7.91
N PHE A 9 4.26 21.26 -9.15
CA PHE A 9 5.59 20.70 -9.45
C PHE A 9 6.63 21.78 -9.80
N ASP A 10 6.21 22.87 -10.45
CA ASP A 10 7.10 24.00 -10.79
C ASP A 10 7.65 24.71 -9.54
N ALA A 11 6.88 24.76 -8.45
CA ALA A 11 7.29 25.44 -7.21
C ALA A 11 8.44 24.74 -6.45
N ARG A 12 8.83 23.52 -6.83
CA ARG A 12 9.82 22.70 -6.09
C ARG A 12 11.04 22.26 -6.90
N GLY A 13 11.19 22.71 -8.16
CA GLY A 13 12.38 22.46 -8.97
C GLY A 13 12.70 20.98 -9.25
N SER A 14 11.75 20.07 -9.02
CA SER A 14 11.94 18.62 -9.18
C SER A 14 11.75 18.22 -10.64
N HIS A 15 12.82 18.29 -11.44
CA HIS A 15 12.85 17.88 -12.85
C HIS A 15 12.85 16.34 -13.05
N GLY A 16 12.47 15.57 -12.04
CA GLY A 16 12.39 14.10 -12.09
C GLY A 16 10.93 13.64 -12.13
N ALA A 17 10.47 13.31 -13.34
CA ALA A 17 9.28 12.53 -13.71
C ALA A 17 8.01 12.71 -12.83
N PRO A 18 7.03 13.52 -13.29
CA PRO A 18 5.68 13.62 -12.71
C PRO A 18 4.73 12.46 -13.07
N ASP A 19 5.20 11.38 -13.70
CA ASP A 19 4.34 10.31 -14.26
C ASP A 19 3.52 9.58 -13.20
N GLU A 20 4.08 9.35 -12.01
CA GLU A 20 3.34 8.75 -10.90
C GLU A 20 2.27 9.72 -10.36
N ALA A 21 2.58 11.02 -10.33
CA ALA A 21 1.63 12.02 -9.88
C ALA A 21 0.45 12.16 -10.87
N TYR A 22 0.73 12.14 -12.18
CA TYR A 22 -0.31 12.10 -13.21
C TYR A 22 -1.13 10.82 -13.15
N THR A 23 -0.48 9.68 -12.90
CA THR A 23 -1.17 8.39 -12.70
C THR A 23 -2.12 8.48 -11.50
N VAL A 24 -1.63 8.92 -10.34
CA VAL A 24 -2.44 9.10 -9.13
C VAL A 24 -3.57 10.09 -9.35
N ALA A 25 -3.32 11.24 -9.99
CA ALA A 25 -4.34 12.23 -10.30
C ALA A 25 -5.41 11.67 -11.24
N SER A 26 -5.02 10.88 -12.25
CA SER A 26 -5.98 10.24 -13.16
C SER A 26 -6.86 9.22 -12.45
N ILE A 27 -6.31 8.48 -11.50
CA ILE A 27 -7.03 7.50 -10.69
C ILE A 27 -7.97 8.21 -9.70
N PHE A 28 -7.50 9.29 -9.08
CA PHE A 28 -8.31 10.12 -8.19
C PHE A 28 -9.52 10.73 -8.92
N GLY A 29 -9.35 11.13 -10.18
CA GLY A 29 -10.46 11.61 -11.02
C GLY A 29 -11.53 10.55 -11.31
N ILE A 30 -11.17 9.27 -11.35
CA ILE A 30 -12.11 8.15 -11.55
C ILE A 30 -12.84 7.80 -10.26
N HIS A 31 -12.12 7.85 -9.13
CA HIS A 31 -12.65 7.44 -7.83
C HIS A 31 -12.22 8.45 -6.77
N PRO A 32 -12.99 9.51 -6.48
CA PRO A 32 -12.57 10.56 -5.54
C PRO A 32 -12.77 10.17 -4.06
N VAL A 33 -12.74 8.89 -3.72
CA VAL A 33 -13.01 8.39 -2.36
C VAL A 33 -11.68 8.17 -1.63
N HIS A 34 -11.27 9.21 -0.91
CA HIS A 34 -9.97 9.24 -0.22
C HIS A 34 -10.07 8.70 1.20
N HIS A 35 -9.23 7.71 1.54
CA HIS A 35 -9.05 7.29 2.93
C HIS A 35 -8.06 8.25 3.61
N ARG A 36 -8.54 9.02 4.60
CA ARG A 36 -7.66 9.84 5.44
C ARG A 36 -7.47 9.11 6.78
N PRO A 37 -6.35 8.37 6.94
CA PRO A 37 -6.09 7.70 8.21
C PRO A 37 -5.87 8.73 9.32
N ALA A 38 -6.40 8.47 10.52
CA ALA A 38 -6.17 9.32 11.69
C ALA A 38 -4.73 9.14 12.19
N GLU A 39 -4.21 7.91 12.07
CA GLU A 39 -2.85 7.56 12.47
C GLU A 39 -2.06 6.89 11.34
N ARG A 40 -0.71 7.00 11.37
CA ARG A 40 0.15 6.32 10.36
C ARG A 40 -0.03 4.81 10.35
N ARG A 41 -0.42 4.20 11.48
CA ARG A 41 -0.65 2.76 11.62
C ARG A 41 -1.93 2.29 10.92
N GLU A 42 -2.86 3.20 10.65
CA GLU A 42 -4.11 2.94 9.93
C GLU A 42 -3.98 3.08 8.41
N ARG A 43 -2.78 3.40 7.91
CA ARG A 43 -2.52 3.50 6.47
C ARG A 43 -2.78 2.16 5.80
N ASN A 44 -3.86 2.11 5.05
CA ASN A 44 -4.18 0.98 4.19
C ASN A 44 -3.43 1.10 2.86
N ASN A 45 -2.78 0.01 2.46
CA ASN A 45 -2.19 -0.07 1.14
C ASN A 45 -3.26 -0.43 0.09
N PHE A 46 -2.94 -0.20 -1.19
CA PHE A 46 -3.87 -0.46 -2.29
C PHE A 46 -4.35 -1.93 -2.33
N GLY A 47 -3.50 -2.88 -1.98
CA GLY A 47 -3.88 -4.29 -1.86
C GLY A 47 -4.95 -4.55 -0.80
N ALA A 48 -4.88 -3.87 0.35
CA ALA A 48 -5.89 -3.95 1.39
C ALA A 48 -7.24 -3.37 0.94
N SER A 49 -7.25 -2.25 0.20
CA SER A 49 -8.47 -1.70 -0.40
C SER A 49 -9.09 -2.66 -1.43
N LEU A 50 -8.27 -3.40 -2.19
CA LEU A 50 -8.74 -4.40 -3.15
C LEU A 50 -9.25 -5.69 -2.52
N ARG A 51 -8.85 -6.00 -1.27
CA ARG A 51 -9.34 -7.18 -0.56
C ARG A 51 -10.87 -7.17 -0.41
N ALA A 52 -11.46 -5.99 -0.25
CA ALA A 52 -12.91 -5.84 -0.12
C ALA A 52 -13.68 -6.29 -1.37
N ILE A 53 -13.10 -6.12 -2.56
CA ILE A 53 -13.75 -6.49 -3.84
C ILE A 53 -13.42 -7.92 -4.30
N ARG A 54 -12.59 -8.65 -3.53
CA ARG A 54 -12.27 -10.06 -3.78
C ARG A 54 -13.51 -10.94 -3.69
N TRP A 55 -14.45 -10.57 -2.84
CA TRP A 55 -15.70 -11.28 -2.62
C TRP A 55 -16.83 -10.53 -3.28
N LYS A 56 -17.52 -11.17 -4.24
CA LYS A 56 -18.72 -10.65 -4.85
C LYS A 56 -19.81 -11.69 -4.69
N ASP A 57 -20.93 -11.32 -4.06
CA ASP A 57 -22.09 -12.21 -3.84
C ASP A 57 -21.73 -13.53 -3.12
N GLY A 58 -20.71 -13.51 -2.25
CA GLY A 58 -20.24 -14.69 -1.51
C GLY A 58 -19.28 -15.60 -2.28
N GLU A 59 -19.00 -15.31 -3.55
CA GLU A 59 -18.02 -16.02 -4.36
C GLU A 59 -16.72 -15.22 -4.50
N GLU A 60 -15.61 -15.95 -4.52
CA GLU A 60 -14.30 -15.37 -4.79
C GLU A 60 -14.18 -15.02 -6.29
N ASN A 61 -14.00 -13.73 -6.57
CA ASN A 61 -13.75 -13.26 -7.92
C ASN A 61 -12.28 -13.51 -8.31
N GLN A 62 -12.00 -14.72 -8.79
CA GLN A 62 -10.67 -15.10 -9.32
C GLN A 62 -10.16 -14.14 -10.43
N GLY A 63 -11.06 -13.44 -11.11
CA GLY A 63 -10.71 -12.43 -12.09
C GLY A 63 -10.02 -11.21 -11.49
N VAL A 64 -10.36 -10.81 -10.27
CA VAL A 64 -9.70 -9.70 -9.55
C VAL A 64 -8.31 -10.15 -9.10
N GLU A 65 -8.19 -11.35 -8.53
CA GLU A 65 -6.90 -11.89 -8.10
C GLU A 65 -5.91 -12.00 -9.26
N ARG A 66 -6.30 -12.60 -10.40
CA ARG A 66 -5.41 -12.71 -11.56
C ARG A 66 -4.93 -11.35 -12.08
N ARG A 67 -5.82 -10.35 -12.11
CA ARG A 67 -5.47 -8.97 -12.51
C ARG A 67 -4.54 -8.31 -11.50
N PHE A 68 -4.72 -8.61 -10.21
CA PHE A 68 -3.84 -8.11 -9.17
C PHE A 68 -2.46 -8.75 -9.22
N VAL A 69 -2.36 -10.07 -9.46
CA VAL A 69 -1.07 -10.73 -9.70
C VAL A 69 -0.37 -10.15 -10.92
N ALA A 70 -1.10 -9.94 -12.02
CA ALA A 70 -0.55 -9.28 -13.21
C ALA A 70 -0.05 -7.85 -12.92
N LEU A 71 -0.74 -7.10 -12.06
CA LEU A 71 -0.26 -5.79 -11.58
C LEU A 71 1.04 -5.94 -10.79
N LEU A 72 1.16 -6.90 -9.88
CA LEU A 72 2.35 -7.10 -9.06
C LEU A 72 3.60 -7.44 -9.91
N ASP A 73 3.41 -8.16 -11.02
CA ASP A 73 4.48 -8.50 -11.96
C ASP A 73 4.71 -7.45 -13.05
N ALA A 74 3.82 -6.45 -13.17
CA ALA A 74 3.96 -5.39 -14.14
C ALA A 74 5.16 -4.46 -13.85
N GLY A 75 5.87 -4.10 -14.92
CA GLY A 75 6.86 -3.02 -14.90
C GLY A 75 6.23 -1.64 -14.71
N ARG A 76 7.07 -0.64 -14.46
CA ARG A 76 6.64 0.75 -14.23
C ARG A 76 5.80 1.32 -15.38
N GLU A 77 6.13 0.99 -16.64
CA GLU A 77 5.37 1.46 -17.79
C GLU A 77 3.92 0.94 -17.86
N ALA A 78 3.65 -0.24 -17.32
CA ALA A 78 2.34 -0.87 -17.40
C ALA A 78 1.43 -0.55 -16.20
N LEU A 79 2.01 -0.01 -15.11
CA LEU A 79 1.29 0.36 -13.89
C LEU A 79 0.02 1.20 -14.14
N PRO A 80 0.03 2.28 -14.94
CA PRO A 80 -1.13 3.15 -15.06
C PRO A 80 -2.34 2.41 -15.66
N VAL A 81 -2.10 1.51 -16.61
CA VAL A 81 -3.14 0.72 -17.28
C VAL A 81 -3.77 -0.28 -16.30
N HIS A 82 -2.93 -1.04 -15.59
CA HIS A 82 -3.43 -2.03 -14.63
C HIS A 82 -4.16 -1.39 -13.44
N LEU A 83 -3.63 -0.28 -12.91
CA LEU A 83 -4.27 0.46 -11.82
C LEU A 83 -5.62 1.02 -12.23
N ARG A 84 -5.72 1.60 -13.43
CA ARG A 84 -6.99 2.12 -13.95
C ARG A 84 -8.05 1.02 -14.02
N HIS A 85 -7.71 -0.15 -14.56
CA HIS A 85 -8.64 -1.27 -14.61
C HIS A 85 -9.13 -1.71 -13.24
N LEU A 86 -8.23 -1.85 -12.26
CA LEU A 86 -8.59 -2.27 -10.91
C LEU A 86 -9.42 -1.20 -10.18
N VAL A 87 -9.11 0.08 -10.36
CA VAL A 87 -9.88 1.17 -9.76
C VAL A 87 -11.26 1.30 -10.39
N THR A 88 -11.40 1.09 -11.69
CA THR A 88 -12.73 1.03 -12.34
C THR A 88 -13.57 -0.12 -11.78
N LEU A 89 -12.97 -1.29 -11.53
CA LEU A 89 -13.67 -2.40 -10.87
C LEU A 89 -14.10 -2.03 -9.45
N LEU A 90 -13.21 -1.38 -8.69
CA LEU A 90 -13.51 -0.91 -7.34
C LEU A 90 -14.63 0.13 -7.33
N HIS A 91 -14.63 1.08 -8.28
CA HIS A 91 -15.69 2.05 -8.45
C HIS A 91 -17.04 1.42 -8.83
N SER A 92 -17.02 0.33 -9.63
CA SER A 92 -18.23 -0.41 -10.01
C SER A 92 -18.81 -1.30 -8.90
N SER A 93 -18.10 -1.43 -7.77
CA SER A 93 -18.55 -2.24 -6.65
C SER A 93 -19.62 -1.51 -5.83
N SER A 94 -20.50 -2.29 -5.19
CA SER A 94 -21.67 -1.78 -4.47
C SER A 94 -21.32 -0.81 -3.34
N GLU A 95 -20.13 -0.94 -2.77
CA GLU A 95 -19.62 -0.07 -1.71
C GLU A 95 -18.35 0.66 -2.17
N PRO A 96 -18.34 2.01 -2.11
CA PRO A 96 -17.17 2.79 -2.49
C PRO A 96 -16.05 2.63 -1.45
N MET A 97 -15.06 1.80 -1.75
CA MET A 97 -13.91 1.58 -0.87
C MET A 97 -12.92 2.74 -0.95
N ALA A 98 -12.49 3.24 0.20
CA ALA A 98 -11.57 4.36 0.25
C ALA A 98 -10.12 3.93 -0.08
N ILE A 99 -9.41 4.76 -0.85
CA ILE A 99 -8.01 4.54 -1.23
C ILE A 99 -7.13 5.61 -0.56
N ASP A 100 -6.01 5.20 0.03
CA ASP A 100 -4.96 6.14 0.50
C ASP A 100 -4.08 6.53 -0.70
N TYR A 101 -4.46 7.62 -1.38
CA TYR A 101 -3.76 8.13 -2.56
C TYR A 101 -2.34 8.62 -2.25
N LEU A 102 -2.11 9.07 -1.01
CA LEU A 102 -0.79 9.50 -0.58
C LEU A 102 0.14 8.28 -0.45
N GLN A 103 -0.34 7.20 0.17
CA GLN A 103 0.39 5.95 0.22
C GLN A 103 0.62 5.38 -1.17
N LEU A 104 -0.40 5.40 -2.04
CA LEU A 104 -0.28 4.96 -3.44
C LEU A 104 0.83 5.73 -4.18
N PHE A 105 0.90 7.05 -4.03
CA PHE A 105 1.95 7.85 -4.65
C PHE A 105 3.36 7.42 -4.22
N TYR A 106 3.60 7.23 -2.92
CA TYR A 106 4.89 6.75 -2.42
C TYR A 106 5.23 5.35 -2.93
N ASP A 107 4.22 4.50 -3.07
CA ASP A 107 4.36 3.12 -3.50
C ASP A 107 4.75 3.03 -4.97
N LEU A 108 4.20 3.91 -5.81
CA LEU A 108 4.60 3.99 -7.22
C LEU A 108 6.03 4.49 -7.38
N ARG A 109 6.48 5.43 -6.55
CA ARG A 109 7.89 5.88 -6.58
C ARG A 109 8.85 4.74 -6.28
N LEU A 110 8.53 3.89 -5.31
CA LEU A 110 9.35 2.76 -4.90
C LEU A 110 9.10 1.47 -5.70
N TRP A 111 8.23 1.49 -6.72
CA TRP A 111 7.83 0.28 -7.44
C TRP A 111 8.98 -0.41 -8.19
N GLY A 112 9.95 0.39 -8.67
CA GLY A 112 11.09 -0.08 -9.45
C GLY A 112 12.26 -0.61 -8.61
N GLU A 113 12.13 -0.62 -7.28
CA GLU A 113 13.19 -1.12 -6.39
C GLU A 113 13.40 -2.64 -6.58
N PRO A 114 14.66 -3.11 -6.63
CA PRO A 114 14.97 -4.53 -6.83
C PRO A 114 14.49 -5.41 -5.67
N ASP A 115 14.27 -4.85 -4.48
CA ASP A 115 13.77 -5.56 -3.30
C ASP A 115 12.30 -6.02 -3.42
N ARG A 116 11.58 -5.48 -4.42
CA ARG A 116 10.13 -5.63 -4.66
C ARG A 116 9.30 -5.43 -3.40
N ARG A 117 9.72 -4.51 -2.51
CA ARG A 117 9.11 -4.33 -1.18
C ARG A 117 7.66 -3.85 -1.27
N VAL A 118 7.36 -3.01 -2.25
CA VAL A 118 5.99 -2.49 -2.47
C VAL A 118 5.06 -3.63 -2.88
N GLN A 119 5.47 -4.45 -3.84
CA GLN A 119 4.72 -5.60 -4.34
C GLN A 119 4.45 -6.58 -3.19
N LYS A 120 5.45 -6.88 -2.36
CA LYS A 120 5.27 -7.75 -1.17
C LYS A 120 4.30 -7.17 -0.16
N ARG A 121 4.31 -5.85 0.07
CA ARG A 121 3.38 -5.20 1.01
C ARG A 121 1.94 -5.17 0.47
N TRP A 122 1.78 -4.95 -0.82
CA TRP A 122 0.48 -5.00 -1.50
C TRP A 122 -0.10 -6.41 -1.48
N ALA A 123 0.72 -7.41 -1.82
CA ALA A 123 0.40 -8.83 -1.65
C ALA A 123 -0.08 -9.15 -0.23
N ALA A 124 0.70 -8.73 0.78
CA ALA A 124 0.36 -8.93 2.19
C ALA A 124 -1.00 -8.32 2.56
N GLY A 125 -1.28 -7.08 2.10
CA GLY A 125 -2.58 -6.43 2.30
C GLY A 125 -3.74 -7.14 1.61
N PHE A 126 -3.52 -7.65 0.40
CA PHE A 126 -4.54 -8.31 -0.42
C PHE A 126 -4.94 -9.69 0.12
N TRP A 127 -3.97 -10.55 0.42
CA TRP A 127 -4.23 -11.88 0.98
C TRP A 127 -4.48 -11.85 2.50
N GLY A 128 -4.26 -10.71 3.15
CA GLY A 128 -4.51 -10.55 4.58
C GLY A 128 -3.40 -11.09 5.47
N PHE A 129 -2.19 -11.29 4.93
CA PHE A 129 -1.00 -11.53 5.74
C PHE A 129 -0.63 -10.22 6.45
N ARG A 130 -1.21 -9.98 7.63
CA ARG A 130 -0.56 -9.06 8.56
C ARG A 130 0.79 -9.69 8.90
N ARG A 131 1.89 -9.04 8.49
CA ARG A 131 3.12 -9.25 9.22
C ARG A 131 2.88 -8.62 10.57
N ASP A 132 2.74 -9.46 11.57
CA ASP A 132 2.98 -9.07 12.95
C ASP A 132 4.49 -8.77 13.07
N ASP A 133 4.95 -7.67 12.45
CA ASP A 133 6.26 -7.09 12.75
C ASP A 133 6.12 -6.22 14.00
N GLU A 134 5.69 -6.87 15.09
CA GLU A 134 6.12 -6.55 16.44
C GLU A 134 7.34 -7.42 16.75
N THR A 135 8.45 -7.20 16.03
CA THR A 135 9.74 -7.38 16.69
C THR A 135 9.94 -6.16 17.58
N SER A 136 9.25 -6.20 18.73
CA SER A 136 9.61 -5.47 19.92
C SER A 136 11.06 -5.84 20.24
N SER A 137 11.99 -5.00 19.78
CA SER A 137 13.35 -4.97 20.30
C SER A 137 13.32 -4.27 21.66
N ASN A 138 12.75 -4.95 22.66
CA ASN A 138 12.95 -4.79 24.10
C ASN A 138 12.80 -6.23 24.61
N GLU A 139 13.76 -6.89 25.25
CA GLU A 139 14.58 -6.44 26.36
C GLU A 139 15.69 -7.50 26.52
N VAL A 140 16.97 -7.11 26.45
CA VAL A 140 18.05 -7.95 27.02
C VAL A 140 18.00 -7.72 28.52
N THR A 141 17.14 -8.46 29.22
CA THR A 141 17.23 -8.60 30.67
C THR A 141 18.42 -9.52 30.94
N THR A 142 19.63 -8.96 31.05
CA THR A 142 20.71 -9.62 31.78
C THR A 142 20.33 -9.58 33.26
N THR A 143 19.53 -10.56 33.66
CA THR A 143 19.45 -11.03 35.04
C THR A 143 20.79 -11.69 35.34
N ASP A 144 21.73 -10.92 35.89
CA ASP A 144 22.86 -11.51 36.61
C ASP A 144 22.44 -11.73 38.06
N GLN A 145 22.01 -12.97 38.33
CA GLN A 145 21.85 -13.50 39.68
C GLN A 145 23.24 -13.62 40.31
N ARG A 146 23.53 -12.79 41.30
CA ARG A 146 24.53 -13.12 42.33
C ARG A 146 23.82 -13.18 43.67
N ASN A 147 23.27 -14.35 43.96
CA ASN A 147 22.76 -14.73 45.28
C ASN A 147 23.34 -16.12 45.60
N ASP A 148 24.37 -16.13 46.43
CA ASP A 148 24.89 -17.24 47.26
C ASP A 148 25.93 -16.55 48.16
N GLU A 149 25.96 -16.63 49.49
CA GLU A 149 25.42 -17.58 50.46
C GLU A 149 25.28 -16.81 51.79
N SER A 150 24.12 -16.92 52.43
CA SER A 150 24.03 -16.86 53.89
C SER A 150 24.02 -18.29 54.40
N SER A 151 25.10 -18.70 55.08
CA SER A 151 25.13 -19.78 56.08
C SER A 151 26.02 -19.25 57.21
N GLU A 152 25.43 -18.85 58.35
CA GLU A 152 25.27 -19.69 59.54
C GLU A 152 26.62 -20.05 60.20
N ASP A 153 27.08 -19.20 61.13
CA ASP A 153 27.28 -19.51 62.57
C ASP A 153 27.69 -18.23 63.34
#